data_AF-A0A660L818-F1
#
_entry.id   AF-A0A660L818-F1
#
_cell.length_a   1.000
_cell.length_b   1.000
_cell.length_c   1.000
_cell.angle_alpha   90.00
_cell.angle_beta   90.00
_cell.angle_gamma   90.00
#
_symmetry.space_group_name_H-M   'P 1'
#
loop_
_entity.id
_entity.type
_entity.pdbx_description
1 polymer ?
#
loop_
_entity_poly.entity_id
_entity_poly.type
_entity_poly.pdbx_seq_one_letter_code
_entity_poly.pdbx_strand_id
1 'polypeptide(L)'
;MDDADEIAAFHARCSDLMRALLQELARTPDQPRPFPAIEDALGWPRRRIASVLGGVFTVRTREFGGRRPYHFHDERQSASGRWELWVDPEQAEAIRAAGS
;
A
#
# COMPACT_ATOMS: atom_id res chain seq x y z
N MET A 1 4.49 0.66 -10.26
CA MET A 1 5.75 1.14 -9.65
C MET A 1 6.40 -0.09 -9.12
N ASP A 2 7.54 -0.44 -9.68
CA ASP A 2 8.26 -1.71 -9.52
C ASP A 2 9.77 -1.47 -9.41
N ASP A 3 10.25 -0.31 -9.83
CA ASP A 3 11.62 0.16 -9.61
C ASP A 3 11.91 0.39 -8.11
N ALA A 4 12.98 -0.21 -7.61
CA ALA A 4 13.33 -0.19 -6.19
C ALA A 4 13.71 1.20 -5.67
N ASP A 5 14.42 2.01 -6.47
CA ASP A 5 14.81 3.36 -6.08
C ASP A 5 13.59 4.29 -6.01
N GLU A 6 12.66 4.14 -6.95
CA GLU A 6 11.39 4.87 -6.92
C GLU A 6 10.55 4.49 -5.69
N ILE A 7 10.49 3.21 -5.34
CA ILE A 7 9.78 2.73 -4.15
C ILE A 7 10.43 3.26 -2.87
N ALA A 8 11.76 3.26 -2.80
CA ALA A 8 12.49 3.83 -1.66
C ALA A 8 12.24 5.34 -1.52
N ALA A 9 12.27 6.08 -2.62
CA ALA A 9 11.95 7.50 -2.63
C ALA A 9 10.49 7.77 -2.19
N PHE A 10 9.54 6.96 -2.66
CA PHE A 10 8.15 7.02 -2.24
C PHE A 10 8.01 6.76 -0.73
N HIS A 11 8.65 5.71 -0.22
CA HIS A 11 8.67 5.35 1.20
C HIS A 11 9.22 6.50 2.06
N ALA A 12 10.31 7.14 1.63
CA ALA A 12 10.92 8.27 2.33
C ALA A 12 9.99 9.49 2.44
N ARG A 13 9.12 9.74 1.45
CA ARG A 13 8.19 10.89 1.47
C ARG A 13 6.84 10.63 2.14
N CYS A 14 6.54 9.38 2.43
CA CYS A 14 5.29 8.96 3.02
C CYS A 14 5.24 9.15 4.54
N SER A 15 4.02 9.25 5.08
CA SER A 15 3.80 9.24 6.53
C SER A 15 4.10 7.86 7.12
N ASP A 16 4.35 7.79 8.43
CA ASP A 16 4.59 6.52 9.12
C ASP A 16 3.42 5.54 8.98
N LEU A 17 2.19 6.04 8.92
CA LEU A 17 1.02 5.20 8.63
C LEU A 17 1.12 4.58 7.23
N MET A 18 1.43 5.37 6.20
CA MET A 18 1.57 4.83 4.85
C MET A 18 2.74 3.84 4.76
N ARG A 19 3.87 4.11 5.43
CA ARG A 19 4.99 3.17 5.53
C ARG A 19 4.55 1.85 6.20
N ALA A 20 3.86 1.93 7.33
CA ALA A 20 3.35 0.75 8.03
C ALA A 20 2.37 -0.07 7.18
N LEU A 21 1.50 0.58 6.40
CA LEU A 21 0.62 -0.10 5.44
C LEU A 21 1.43 -0.87 4.39
N LEU A 22 2.43 -0.23 3.78
CA LEU A 22 3.29 -0.89 2.78
C LEU A 22 4.01 -2.10 3.38
N GLN A 23 4.58 -1.95 4.58
CA GLN A 23 5.26 -3.04 5.28
C GLN A 23 4.32 -4.21 5.58
N GLU A 24 3.07 -3.95 5.96
CA GLU A 24 2.08 -5.01 6.18
C GLU A 24 1.72 -5.74 4.89
N LEU A 25 1.52 -5.03 3.77
CA LEU A 25 1.25 -5.66 2.49
C LEU A 25 2.43 -6.53 2.02
N ALA A 26 3.66 -6.06 2.24
CA ALA A 26 4.88 -6.77 1.86
C ALA A 26 5.09 -8.11 2.62
N ARG A 27 4.37 -8.35 3.72
CA ARG A 27 4.41 -9.64 4.44
C ARG A 27 3.70 -10.75 3.68
N THR A 28 2.72 -10.41 2.84
CA THR A 28 1.89 -11.35 2.08
C THR A 28 1.77 -10.86 0.63
N PRO A 29 2.85 -10.91 -0.17
CA PRO A 29 2.79 -10.53 -1.59
C PRO A 29 1.81 -11.42 -2.36
N ASP A 30 1.24 -10.88 -3.44
CA ASP A 30 0.24 -11.54 -4.31
C ASP A 30 -1.03 -12.00 -3.59
N GLN A 31 -1.31 -11.47 -2.40
CA GLN A 31 -2.53 -11.77 -1.66
C GLN A 31 -3.38 -10.52 -1.52
N PRO A 32 -4.36 -10.31 -2.42
CA PRO A 32 -5.40 -9.30 -2.24
C PRO A 32 -6.10 -9.48 -0.89
N ARG A 33 -6.03 -8.43 -0.06
CA ARG A 33 -6.64 -8.43 1.27
C ARG A 33 -7.62 -7.26 1.42
N PRO A 34 -8.81 -7.48 1.97
CA PRO A 34 -9.78 -6.40 2.14
C PRO A 34 -9.32 -5.43 3.23
N PHE A 35 -9.67 -4.14 3.08
CA PHE A 35 -9.21 -3.09 4.01
C PHE A 35 -9.40 -3.46 5.49
N PRO A 36 -10.56 -3.98 5.94
CA PRO A 36 -10.76 -4.36 7.33
C PRO A 36 -9.75 -5.40 7.85
N ALA A 37 -9.36 -6.37 7.02
CA ALA A 37 -8.41 -7.41 7.43
C ALA A 37 -6.98 -6.87 7.57
N ILE A 38 -6.61 -5.86 6.78
CA ILE A 38 -5.33 -5.17 6.89
C ILE A 38 -5.35 -4.24 8.11
N GLU A 39 -6.44 -3.51 8.32
CA GLU A 39 -6.65 -2.64 9.49
C GLU A 39 -6.57 -3.45 10.80
N ASP A 40 -7.25 -4.59 10.86
CA ASP A 40 -7.23 -5.47 12.04
C ASP A 40 -5.80 -5.99 12.29
N ALA A 41 -5.03 -6.36 11.26
CA ALA A 41 -3.64 -6.81 11.39
C ALA A 41 -2.67 -5.71 11.88
N LEU A 42 -2.94 -4.45 11.51
CA LEU A 42 -2.20 -3.28 11.96
C LEU A 42 -2.68 -2.72 13.32
N GLY A 43 -3.76 -3.27 13.88
CA GLY A 43 -4.40 -2.72 15.07
C GLY A 43 -5.02 -1.34 14.84
N TRP A 44 -5.37 -1.02 13.59
CA TRP A 44 -5.94 0.26 13.20
C TRP A 44 -7.47 0.29 13.35
N PRO A 45 -8.07 1.45 13.64
CA PRO A 45 -9.52 1.59 13.59
C PRO A 45 -10.02 1.48 12.15
N ARG A 46 -11.30 1.14 12.01
CA ARG A 46 -11.93 0.99 10.68
C ARG A 46 -11.88 2.30 9.88
N ARG A 47 -11.74 2.17 8.55
CA ARG A 47 -11.63 3.27 7.58
C ARG A 47 -10.33 4.08 7.67
N ARG A 48 -9.35 3.64 8.46
CA ARG A 48 -8.03 4.28 8.53
C ARG A 48 -7.31 4.19 7.19
N ILE A 49 -7.39 3.06 6.49
CA ILE A 49 -6.72 2.89 5.19
C ILE A 49 -7.24 3.93 4.17
N ALA A 50 -8.55 4.16 4.10
CA ALA A 50 -9.10 5.18 3.19
C ALA A 50 -8.52 6.58 3.46
N SER A 51 -8.33 6.95 4.72
CA SER A 51 -7.68 8.22 5.11
C SER A 51 -6.20 8.26 4.71
N VAL A 52 -5.46 7.17 4.95
CA VAL A 52 -4.04 7.04 4.58
C VAL A 52 -3.86 7.18 3.06
N LEU A 53 -4.68 6.48 2.27
CA LEU A 53 -4.64 6.55 0.80
C LEU A 53 -5.01 7.95 0.28
N GLY A 54 -5.95 8.63 0.94
CA GLY A 54 -6.27 10.03 0.63
C GLY A 54 -5.10 10.98 0.92
N GLY A 55 -4.40 10.78 2.04
CA GLY A 55 -3.27 11.61 2.45
C GLY A 55 -2.08 11.54 1.49
N VAL A 56 -1.82 10.37 0.90
CA VAL A 56 -0.70 10.20 -0.07
C VAL A 56 -1.06 10.61 -1.51
N PHE A 57 -2.33 10.93 -1.78
CA PHE A 57 -2.82 11.22 -3.13
C PHE A 57 -2.05 12.36 -3.80
N THR A 58 -1.83 13.47 -3.09
CA THR A 58 -1.14 14.65 -3.65
C THR A 58 0.33 14.33 -3.94
N VAL A 59 1.03 13.67 -3.01
CA VAL A 59 2.44 13.27 -3.15
C VAL A 59 2.61 12.34 -4.35
N ARG A 60 1.83 11.25 -4.43
CA ARG A 60 1.94 10.29 -5.53
C ARG A 60 1.68 10.92 -6.90
N THR A 61 0.71 11.84 -6.97
CA THR A 61 0.31 12.47 -8.24
C THR A 61 1.36 13.46 -8.72
N ARG A 62 1.92 14.28 -7.81
CA ARG A 62 2.89 15.33 -8.16
C ARG A 62 4.29 14.81 -8.37
N GLU A 63 4.73 13.85 -7.57
CA GLU A 63 6.14 13.44 -7.52
C GLU A 63 6.39 12.10 -8.23
N PHE A 64 5.35 11.26 -8.37
CA PHE A 64 5.50 9.88 -8.88
C PHE A 64 4.60 9.60 -10.10
N GLY A 65 4.08 10.64 -10.76
CA GLY A 65 3.22 10.50 -11.93
C GLY A 65 1.92 9.73 -11.67
N GLY A 66 1.44 9.74 -10.42
CA GLY A 66 0.26 8.98 -9.99
C GLY A 66 0.51 7.48 -9.76
N ARG A 67 1.73 7.00 -10.00
CA ARG A 67 2.12 5.61 -9.75
C ARG A 67 2.14 5.33 -8.26
N ARG A 68 2.07 4.05 -7.92
CA ARG A 68 2.04 3.56 -6.54
C ARG A 68 2.66 2.17 -6.44
N PRO A 69 3.23 1.82 -5.27
CA PRO A 69 3.86 0.52 -5.03
C PRO A 69 2.86 -0.48 -4.42
N TYR A 70 1.62 -0.50 -4.92
CA TYR A 70 0.56 -1.42 -4.50
C TYR A 70 -0.59 -1.40 -5.51
N HIS A 71 -1.44 -2.40 -5.45
CA HIS A 71 -2.61 -2.55 -6.30
C HIS A 71 -3.91 -2.37 -5.52
N PHE A 72 -5.03 -2.19 -6.23
CA PHE A 72 -6.35 -2.33 -5.63
C PHE A 72 -7.27 -3.16 -6.51
N HIS A 73 -8.18 -3.86 -5.86
CA HIS A 73 -9.46 -4.23 -6.44
C HIS A 73 -10.53 -3.38 -5.79
N ASP A 74 -11.43 -2.86 -6.61
CA ASP A 74 -12.68 -2.28 -6.12
C ASP A 74 -13.67 -3.39 -5.78
N GLU A 75 -14.83 -3.02 -5.25
CA GLU A 75 -15.89 -3.97 -4.86
C GLU A 75 -16.39 -4.86 -6.01
N ARG A 76 -16.22 -4.44 -7.26
CA ARG A 76 -16.67 -5.21 -8.44
C ARG A 76 -15.64 -6.24 -8.89
N GLN A 77 -14.36 -5.95 -8.69
CA GLN A 77 -13.24 -6.80 -9.11
C GLN A 77 -12.76 -7.74 -7.99
N SER A 78 -13.10 -7.40 -6.75
CA SER A 78 -12.71 -8.12 -5.55
C SER A 78 -13.48 -9.43 -5.37
N ALA A 79 -12.78 -10.48 -4.95
CA ALA A 79 -13.40 -11.75 -4.58
C ALA A 79 -14.24 -11.64 -3.28
N SER A 80 -13.92 -10.67 -2.41
CA SER A 80 -14.66 -10.43 -1.16
C SER A 80 -15.82 -9.44 -1.29
N GLY A 81 -16.01 -8.82 -2.47
CA GLY A 81 -16.97 -7.73 -2.67
C GLY A 81 -16.62 -6.46 -1.91
N ARG A 82 -15.34 -6.28 -1.54
CA ARG A 82 -14.82 -5.13 -0.79
C ARG A 82 -13.57 -4.58 -1.47
N TRP A 83 -13.20 -3.34 -1.15
CA TRP A 83 -11.90 -2.82 -1.56
C TRP A 83 -10.76 -3.65 -0.98
N GLU A 84 -9.87 -4.13 -1.84
CA GLU A 84 -8.71 -4.97 -1.50
C GLU A 84 -7.41 -4.28 -1.92
N LEU A 85 -6.31 -4.58 -1.21
CA LEU A 85 -4.95 -4.15 -1.54
C LEU A 85 -4.00 -5.35 -1.52
N TRP A 86 -2.98 -5.29 -2.36
CA TRP A 86 -1.81 -6.17 -2.31
C TRP A 86 -0.63 -5.48 -3.00
N VAL A 87 0.52 -6.14 -2.97
CA VAL A 87 1.73 -5.78 -3.68
C VAL A 87 2.25 -7.00 -4.43
N ASP A 88 2.94 -6.78 -5.54
CA ASP A 88 3.65 -7.84 -6.26
C ASP A 88 4.90 -8.27 -5.47
N PRO A 89 5.52 -9.42 -5.78
CA PRO A 89 6.72 -9.88 -5.10
C PRO A 89 7.89 -8.89 -5.20
N GLU A 90 8.12 -8.29 -6.37
CA GLU A 90 9.20 -7.31 -6.54
C GLU A 90 8.94 -6.04 -5.72
N GLN A 91 7.69 -5.57 -5.70
CA GLN A 91 7.29 -4.45 -4.86
C GLN A 91 7.50 -4.76 -3.37
N ALA A 92 7.14 -5.96 -2.93
CA ALA A 92 7.31 -6.37 -1.53
C ALA A 92 8.79 -6.44 -1.12
N GLU A 93 9.67 -6.86 -2.01
CA GLU A 93 11.11 -6.86 -1.76
C GLU A 93 11.64 -5.43 -1.62
N ALA A 94 11.33 -4.55 -2.57
CA ALA A 94 11.74 -3.15 -2.53
C ALA A 94 11.19 -2.40 -1.31
N ILE A 95 9.94 -2.66 -0.92
CA ILE A 95 9.34 -2.09 0.30
C ILE A 95 10.09 -2.55 1.55
N ARG A 96 10.41 -3.85 1.66
CA ARG A 96 11.16 -4.39 2.80
C ARG A 96 12.56 -3.78 2.89
N ALA A 97 13.25 -3.64 1.76
CA ALA A 97 14.55 -2.99 1.69
C ALA A 97 14.50 -1.49 2.04
N ALA A 98 13.41 -0.79 1.72
CA ALA A 98 13.24 0.62 2.06
C ALA A 98 12.90 0.88 3.54
N GLY A 99 12.49 -0.17 4.27
CA GLY A 99 12.10 -0.11 5.69
C GLY A 99 13.16 -0.61 6.67
N SER A 100 14.27 -1.16 6.17
CA SER A 100 15.40 -1.64 6.97
C SER A 100 16.31 -0.53 7.48
#